data_AF-A0A9E1GL42-F1
#
_entry.id   AF-A0A9E1GL42-F1
#
_cell.length_a   1.000
_cell.length_b   1.000
_cell.length_c   1.000
_cell.angle_alpha   90.00
_cell.angle_beta   90.00
_cell.angle_gamma   90.00
#
_symmetry.space_group_name_H-M   'P 1'
#
loop_
_entity.id
_entity.type
_entity.pdbx_description
1 polymer ?
#
loop_
_entity_poly.entity_id
_entity_poly.type
_entity_poly.pdbx_seq_one_letter_code
_entity_poly.pdbx_strand_id
1 'polypeptide(L)'
;MAIFTNVYGDGHTPDYEGCVLDWYEHNGYDDSDWYAICWNEEKQTIDKVLFDTTRCACSGRAEIDATPEVLRKVYHYWKTLGKSLFDGRTNRMQAMKIHVGDTVRVIAGRKFKKGSVGKVFWCGTCRNPYSGCTEERIGIEVDGNRQFINESQAELIGWEARLQTGKERKRQIRNFAVNSMPSHYRRYFCKNDWLQSMWLGEEPGWKALVGGEQ
;
A
#
# COMPACT_ATOMS: atom_id res chain seq x y z
N MET A 1 27.91 2.92 -4.93
CA MET A 1 28.68 3.09 -3.70
C MET A 1 27.71 3.05 -2.51
N ALA A 2 28.04 2.26 -1.50
CA ALA A 2 27.13 1.75 -0.48
C ALA A 2 26.93 2.63 0.76
N ILE A 3 26.21 2.09 1.76
CA ILE A 3 26.17 2.64 3.12
C ILE A 3 27.52 2.42 3.81
N PHE A 4 28.07 3.49 4.36
CA PHE A 4 29.13 3.49 5.37
C PHE A 4 28.49 3.79 6.71
N THR A 5 28.31 2.75 7.54
CA THR A 5 27.75 2.93 8.88
C THR A 5 28.88 3.24 9.87
N ASN A 6 28.84 4.44 10.48
CA ASN A 6 29.73 4.78 11.61
C ASN A 6 29.05 4.64 12.98
N VAL A 7 27.74 4.32 13.01
CA VAL A 7 26.98 4.13 14.25
C VAL A 7 27.22 2.74 14.86
N TYR A 8 27.36 1.69 14.03
CA TYR A 8 27.53 0.29 14.48
C TYR A 8 28.56 -0.54 13.68
N GLY A 9 29.16 0.01 12.62
CA GLY A 9 30.12 -0.66 11.74
C GLY A 9 31.56 -0.17 11.94
N ASP A 10 32.50 -0.76 11.20
CA ASP A 10 33.92 -0.36 11.21
C ASP A 10 34.21 0.92 10.41
N GLY A 11 33.19 1.47 9.71
CA GLY A 11 33.30 2.67 8.88
C GLY A 11 34.10 2.49 7.59
N HIS A 12 34.58 1.28 7.31
CA HIS A 12 35.52 1.00 6.23
C HIS A 12 34.96 0.04 5.18
N THR A 13 34.03 -0.85 5.56
CA THR A 13 33.41 -1.81 4.63
C THR A 13 31.96 -1.44 4.30
N PRO A 14 31.58 -1.38 3.01
CA PRO A 14 30.20 -1.10 2.60
C PRO A 14 29.23 -2.27 2.88
N ASP A 15 28.20 -2.07 3.71
CA ASP A 15 27.26 -3.14 4.10
C ASP A 15 26.16 -3.45 3.04
N TYR A 16 25.99 -2.59 2.03
CA TYR A 16 24.87 -2.66 1.07
C TYR A 16 25.22 -2.18 -0.34
N GLU A 17 26.42 -2.51 -0.85
CA GLU A 17 26.84 -2.03 -2.16
C GLU A 17 25.89 -2.49 -3.27
N GLY A 18 25.49 -1.54 -4.12
CA GLY A 18 24.56 -1.77 -5.22
C GLY A 18 23.11 -2.00 -4.79
N CYS A 19 22.78 -1.76 -3.51
CA CYS A 19 21.51 -2.11 -2.91
C CYS A 19 20.77 -0.93 -2.27
N VAL A 20 21.36 0.27 -2.23
CA VAL A 20 20.78 1.45 -1.59
C VAL A 20 19.78 2.11 -2.53
N LEU A 21 18.51 2.13 -2.12
CA LEU A 21 17.38 2.58 -2.94
C LEU A 21 17.02 4.04 -2.69
N ASP A 22 17.16 4.50 -1.46
CA ASP A 22 16.87 5.88 -1.07
C ASP A 22 17.44 6.11 0.34
N TRP A 23 17.36 7.34 0.81
CA TRP A 23 17.58 7.65 2.22
C TRP A 23 16.71 8.82 2.66
N TYR A 24 16.48 8.93 3.96
CA TYR A 24 15.72 10.04 4.53
C TYR A 24 16.21 10.39 5.93
N GLU A 25 15.97 11.63 6.32
CA GLU A 25 16.16 12.12 7.68
C GLU A 25 14.85 12.00 8.46
N HIS A 26 14.92 11.43 9.66
CA HIS A 26 13.88 11.49 10.65
C HIS A 26 14.26 12.55 11.70
N ASN A 27 13.70 13.74 11.51
CA ASN A 27 13.98 14.89 12.38
C ASN A 27 13.04 14.88 13.60
N GLY A 28 13.62 14.74 14.79
CA GLY A 28 12.96 14.89 16.09
C GLY A 28 13.10 16.31 16.64
N TYR A 29 12.63 16.55 17.87
CA TYR A 29 12.68 17.90 18.46
C TYR A 29 14.11 18.38 18.76
N ASP A 30 14.98 17.48 19.22
CA ASP A 30 16.37 17.78 19.61
C ASP A 30 17.41 17.01 18.79
N ASP A 31 17.00 15.92 18.12
CA ASP A 31 17.90 14.99 17.44
C ASP A 31 17.39 14.62 16.06
N SER A 32 18.31 14.34 15.13
CA SER A 32 18.03 13.81 13.80
C SER A 32 18.67 12.44 13.62
N ASP A 33 17.90 11.51 13.06
CA ASP A 33 18.33 10.15 12.76
C ASP A 33 18.23 9.93 11.23
N TRP A 34 19.31 9.52 10.57
CA TRP A 34 19.32 9.30 9.11
C TRP A 34 19.27 7.82 8.76
N TYR A 35 18.31 7.46 7.91
CA TYR A 35 18.05 6.08 7.51
C TYR A 35 18.23 5.89 6.01
N ALA A 36 18.91 4.82 5.64
CA ALA A 36 18.99 4.33 4.28
C ALA A 36 17.96 3.21 4.08
N ILE A 37 17.32 3.20 2.91
CA ILE A 37 16.37 2.18 2.47
C ILE A 37 17.14 1.25 1.54
N CYS A 38 17.30 0.00 1.94
CA CYS A 38 18.15 -0.95 1.20
C CYS A 38 17.44 -2.24 0.88
N TRP A 39 17.85 -2.85 -0.22
CA TRP A 39 17.47 -4.22 -0.52
C TRP A 39 18.32 -5.20 0.30
N ASN A 40 17.66 -6.09 1.04
CA ASN A 40 18.30 -7.19 1.75
C ASN A 40 18.21 -8.46 0.89
N GLU A 41 19.35 -8.89 0.34
CA GLU A 41 19.40 -10.05 -0.56
C GLU A 41 19.12 -11.37 0.16
N GLU A 42 19.53 -11.52 1.42
CA GLU A 42 19.31 -12.77 2.17
C GLU A 42 17.83 -12.97 2.50
N LYS A 43 17.16 -11.90 2.94
CA LYS A 43 15.75 -11.95 3.35
C LYS A 43 14.78 -11.73 2.18
N GLN A 44 15.27 -11.23 1.05
CA GLN A 44 14.45 -10.77 -0.07
C GLN A 44 13.41 -9.72 0.37
N THR A 45 13.86 -8.77 1.20
CA THR A 45 13.04 -7.70 1.79
C THR A 45 13.70 -6.33 1.68
N ILE A 46 12.95 -5.29 2.06
CA ILE A 46 13.47 -3.95 2.24
C ILE A 46 13.82 -3.75 3.70
N ASP A 47 15.06 -3.37 3.96
CA ASP A 47 15.56 -3.02 5.28
C ASP A 47 15.72 -1.50 5.41
N LYS A 48 15.52 -1.01 6.63
CA LYS A 48 15.83 0.38 7.01
C LYS A 48 17.04 0.36 7.91
N VAL A 49 18.12 0.99 7.45
CA VAL A 49 19.42 0.96 8.13
C VAL A 49 19.73 2.36 8.63
N LEU A 50 19.86 2.52 9.95
CA LEU A 50 20.36 3.76 10.55
C LEU A 50 21.84 3.90 10.21
N PHE A 51 22.21 4.97 9.52
CA PHE A 51 23.60 5.20 9.15
C PHE A 51 24.21 6.42 9.84
N ASP A 52 23.40 7.37 10.29
CA ASP A 52 23.90 8.56 11.01
C ASP A 52 22.90 9.06 12.05
N THR A 53 23.38 9.79 13.06
CA THR A 53 22.54 10.40 14.12
C THR A 53 23.25 11.58 14.79
N THR A 54 22.51 12.58 15.26
CA THR A 54 23.06 13.70 16.06
C THR A 54 23.24 13.37 17.54
N ARG A 55 22.71 12.24 18.01
CA ARG A 55 22.75 11.83 19.43
C ARG A 55 24.17 11.54 19.93
N CYS A 56 25.08 11.26 19.01
CA CYS A 56 26.49 11.06 19.26
C CYS A 56 27.30 11.59 18.07
N ALA A 57 28.61 11.79 18.27
CA ALA A 57 29.49 12.15 17.16
C ALA A 57 29.58 10.97 16.17
N CYS A 58 28.90 11.09 15.04
CA CYS A 58 28.91 10.14 13.95
C CYS A 58 29.16 10.89 12.62
N SER A 59 29.61 10.16 11.61
CA SER A 59 29.91 10.69 10.28
C SER A 59 29.55 9.68 9.19
N GLY A 60 28.46 8.94 9.42
CA GLY A 60 28.01 7.94 8.48
C GLY A 60 27.51 8.57 7.19
N ARG A 61 27.54 7.80 6.10
CA ARG A 61 27.10 8.26 4.79
C ARG A 61 26.38 7.15 4.07
N ALA A 62 25.27 7.50 3.41
CA ALA A 62 24.62 6.64 2.44
C ALA A 62 24.62 7.32 1.07
N GLU A 63 24.83 6.54 0.02
CA GLU A 63 24.73 6.99 -1.36
C GLU A 63 23.78 6.05 -2.09
N ILE A 64 22.91 6.63 -2.92
CA ILE A 64 21.91 5.86 -3.68
C ILE A 64 22.64 5.19 -4.85
N ASP A 65 22.66 3.86 -4.86
CA ASP A 65 23.45 3.09 -5.80
C ASP A 65 22.78 1.80 -6.29
N ALA A 66 21.48 1.64 -6.07
CA ALA A 66 20.76 0.44 -6.45
C ALA A 66 20.96 0.06 -7.93
N THR A 67 21.43 -1.17 -8.13
CA THR A 67 21.66 -1.73 -9.47
C THR A 67 20.34 -2.02 -10.20
N PRO A 68 20.36 -2.06 -11.55
CA PRO A 68 19.23 -2.53 -12.35
C PRO A 68 18.59 -3.84 -11.86
N GLU A 69 19.43 -4.80 -11.48
CA GLU A 69 19.03 -6.12 -10.98
C GLU A 69 18.27 -6.01 -9.67
N VAL A 70 18.78 -5.22 -8.73
CA VAL A 70 18.11 -4.93 -7.45
C VAL A 70 16.79 -4.21 -7.68
N LEU A 71 16.73 -3.20 -8.55
CA LEU A 71 15.48 -2.48 -8.85
C LEU A 71 14.38 -3.42 -9.38
N ARG A 72 14.73 -4.41 -10.22
CA ARG A 72 13.78 -5.43 -10.67
C ARG A 72 13.28 -6.28 -9.49
N LYS A 73 14.18 -6.76 -8.62
CA LYS A 73 13.82 -7.55 -7.42
C LYS A 73 12.88 -6.77 -6.49
N VAL A 74 13.21 -5.51 -6.21
CA VAL A 74 12.40 -4.61 -5.38
C VAL A 74 11.01 -4.39 -5.98
N TYR A 75 10.92 -4.16 -7.29
CA TYR A 75 9.63 -4.04 -7.97
C TYR A 75 8.80 -5.34 -7.83
N HIS A 76 9.42 -6.50 -7.99
CA HIS A 76 8.77 -7.80 -7.81
C HIS A 76 8.31 -8.04 -6.36
N TYR A 77 9.12 -7.63 -5.38
CA TYR A 77 8.77 -7.64 -3.97
C TYR A 77 7.50 -6.82 -3.71
N TRP A 78 7.47 -5.56 -4.13
CA TRP A 78 6.28 -4.71 -3.95
C TRP A 78 5.07 -5.20 -4.71
N LYS A 79 5.25 -5.77 -5.90
CA LYS A 79 4.16 -6.38 -6.67
C LYS A 79 3.56 -7.60 -5.96
N THR A 80 4.38 -8.40 -5.30
CA THR A 80 3.94 -9.57 -4.52
C THR A 80 3.19 -9.13 -3.27
N LEU A 81 3.73 -8.14 -2.54
CA LEU A 81 3.06 -7.54 -1.38
C LEU A 81 1.73 -6.88 -1.78
N GLY A 82 1.74 -6.11 -2.87
CA GLY A 82 0.57 -5.45 -3.43
C GLY A 82 -0.53 -6.43 -3.83
N LYS A 83 -0.16 -7.59 -4.41
CA LYS A 83 -1.10 -8.69 -4.66
C LYS A 83 -1.74 -9.19 -3.36
N SER A 84 -0.94 -9.47 -2.34
CA SER A 84 -1.43 -9.96 -1.04
C SER A 84 -2.39 -8.96 -0.39
N LEU A 85 -1.98 -7.69 -0.31
CA LEU A 85 -2.80 -6.62 0.29
C LEU A 85 -4.06 -6.33 -0.52
N PHE A 86 -3.96 -6.28 -1.84
CA PHE A 86 -5.09 -5.98 -2.70
C PHE A 86 -6.12 -7.12 -2.65
N ASP A 87 -5.72 -8.36 -2.92
CA ASP A 87 -6.64 -9.49 -2.97
C ASP A 87 -7.18 -9.85 -1.58
N GLY A 88 -6.30 -9.89 -0.58
CA GLY A 88 -6.63 -10.32 0.77
C GLY A 88 -7.43 -9.29 1.57
N ARG A 89 -7.28 -8.00 1.26
CA ARG A 89 -7.87 -6.92 2.06
C ARG A 89 -8.67 -5.94 1.21
N THR A 90 -8.02 -5.15 0.36
CA THR A 90 -8.65 -3.98 -0.27
C THR A 90 -9.80 -4.36 -1.19
N ASN A 91 -9.59 -5.31 -2.10
CA ASN A 91 -10.60 -5.74 -3.08
C ASN A 91 -11.82 -6.33 -2.39
N ARG A 92 -11.59 -7.21 -1.40
CA ARG A 92 -12.63 -7.81 -0.58
C ARG A 92 -13.42 -6.75 0.21
N MET A 93 -12.73 -5.87 0.92
CA MET A 93 -13.37 -4.80 1.71
C MET A 93 -14.23 -3.88 0.84
N GLN A 94 -13.75 -3.49 -0.35
CA GLN A 94 -14.52 -2.64 -1.25
C GLN A 94 -15.72 -3.39 -1.84
N ALA A 95 -15.55 -4.67 -2.20
CA ALA A 95 -16.63 -5.50 -2.71
C ALA A 95 -17.74 -5.73 -1.65
N MET A 96 -17.36 -5.81 -0.37
CA MET A 96 -18.29 -6.01 0.76
C MET A 96 -19.04 -4.75 1.19
N LYS A 97 -18.66 -3.56 0.72
CA LYS A 97 -19.37 -2.32 1.09
C LYS A 97 -20.82 -2.36 0.63
N ILE A 98 -21.72 -2.05 1.55
CA ILE A 98 -23.16 -2.05 1.33
C ILE A 98 -23.58 -0.71 0.72
N HIS A 99 -24.30 -0.78 -0.40
CA HIS A 99 -24.85 0.38 -1.10
C HIS A 99 -26.38 0.29 -1.19
N VAL A 100 -27.02 1.41 -1.49
CA VAL A 100 -28.46 1.45 -1.77
C VAL A 100 -28.78 0.59 -2.98
N GLY A 101 -29.82 -0.24 -2.87
CA GLY A 101 -30.23 -1.20 -3.88
C GLY A 101 -29.72 -2.63 -3.64
N ASP A 102 -28.76 -2.81 -2.74
CA ASP A 102 -28.17 -4.11 -2.43
C ASP A 102 -29.14 -5.04 -1.70
N THR A 103 -28.91 -6.34 -1.85
CA THR A 103 -29.61 -7.37 -1.08
C THR A 103 -28.72 -7.85 0.05
N VAL A 104 -29.23 -7.78 1.28
CA VAL A 104 -28.48 -8.13 2.49
C VAL A 104 -29.22 -9.16 3.32
N ARG A 105 -28.47 -9.96 4.07
CA ARG A 105 -28.98 -10.90 5.08
C ARG A 105 -28.78 -10.32 6.47
N VAL A 106 -29.82 -10.31 7.29
CA VAL A 106 -29.71 -9.90 8.69
C VAL A 106 -29.02 -11.02 9.48
N ILE A 107 -27.90 -10.71 10.11
CA ILE A 107 -27.09 -11.67 10.89
C ILE A 107 -27.19 -11.43 12.41
N ALA A 108 -27.63 -10.25 12.83
CA ALA A 108 -27.79 -9.87 14.23
C ALA A 108 -28.89 -8.81 14.44
N GLY A 109 -29.17 -8.50 15.71
CA GLY A 109 -30.13 -7.46 16.09
C GLY A 109 -31.52 -7.99 16.41
N ARG A 110 -32.41 -7.07 16.81
CA ARG A 110 -33.77 -7.37 17.33
C ARG A 110 -34.91 -7.00 16.38
N LYS A 111 -34.65 -6.13 15.39
CA LYS A 111 -35.70 -5.53 14.55
C LYS A 111 -36.24 -6.49 13.50
N PHE A 112 -35.38 -7.35 12.98
CA PHE A 112 -35.74 -8.43 12.06
C PHE A 112 -35.25 -9.76 12.60
N LYS A 113 -35.89 -10.84 12.18
CA LYS A 113 -35.45 -12.19 12.50
C LYS A 113 -34.08 -12.43 11.85
N LYS A 114 -33.15 -13.05 12.59
CA LYS A 114 -31.87 -13.48 12.02
C LYS A 114 -32.12 -14.42 10.83
N GLY A 115 -31.44 -14.16 9.72
CA GLY A 115 -31.61 -14.86 8.45
C GLY A 115 -32.59 -14.17 7.49
N SER A 116 -33.35 -13.16 7.93
CA SER A 116 -34.19 -12.36 7.03
C SER A 116 -33.35 -11.73 5.92
N VAL A 117 -33.88 -11.76 4.70
CA VAL A 117 -33.25 -11.17 3.52
C VAL A 117 -34.05 -9.95 3.11
N GLY A 118 -33.38 -8.83 2.88
CA GLY A 118 -34.02 -7.57 2.55
C GLY A 118 -33.23 -6.74 1.56
N LYS A 119 -33.88 -5.71 1.01
CA LYS A 119 -33.26 -4.76 0.10
C LYS A 119 -32.90 -3.47 0.84
N VAL A 120 -31.70 -2.97 0.61
CA VAL A 120 -31.21 -1.72 1.19
C VAL A 120 -31.84 -0.54 0.43
N PHE A 121 -32.50 0.37 1.16
CA PHE A 121 -33.08 1.59 0.58
C PHE A 121 -32.35 2.87 1.03
N TRP A 122 -31.47 2.77 2.03
CA TRP A 122 -30.72 3.91 2.56
C TRP A 122 -29.40 3.45 3.20
N CYS A 123 -28.34 4.24 3.05
CA CYS A 123 -27.07 4.08 3.77
C CYS A 123 -26.64 5.45 4.33
N GLY A 124 -26.05 5.45 5.52
CA GLY A 124 -25.47 6.66 6.07
C GLY A 124 -25.09 6.49 7.54
N THR A 125 -24.58 7.57 8.12
CA THR A 125 -24.08 7.56 9.50
C THR A 125 -25.08 8.19 10.47
N CYS A 126 -25.02 7.78 11.73
CA CYS A 126 -25.79 8.38 12.80
C CYS A 126 -24.96 8.42 14.08
N ARG A 127 -25.02 9.55 14.82
CA ARG A 127 -24.37 9.65 16.12
C ARG A 127 -25.17 8.86 17.15
N ASN A 128 -24.52 7.90 17.81
CA ASN A 128 -25.11 7.17 18.93
C ASN A 128 -24.81 7.93 20.24
N PRO A 129 -25.84 8.44 20.94
CA PRO A 129 -25.65 9.19 22.18
C PRO A 129 -25.14 8.32 23.34
N TYR A 130 -25.35 7.00 23.31
CA TYR A 130 -24.94 6.09 24.38
C TYR A 130 -23.47 5.69 24.29
N SER A 131 -22.97 5.43 23.07
CA SER A 131 -21.55 5.11 22.85
C SER A 131 -20.69 6.35 22.62
N GLY A 132 -21.31 7.50 22.30
CA GLY A 132 -20.61 8.72 21.88
C GLY A 132 -20.01 8.63 20.47
N CYS A 133 -20.14 7.48 19.80
CA CYS A 133 -19.53 7.21 18.50
C CYS A 133 -20.51 7.46 17.35
N THR A 134 -19.97 7.77 16.18
CA THR A 134 -20.73 7.76 14.92
C THR A 134 -20.77 6.33 14.39
N GLU A 135 -21.96 5.80 14.13
CA GLU A 135 -22.19 4.45 13.65
C GLU A 135 -22.69 4.46 12.21
N GLU A 136 -22.17 3.54 11.40
CA GLU A 136 -22.71 3.24 10.07
C GLU A 136 -24.05 2.51 10.19
N ARG A 137 -25.05 3.00 9.47
CA ARG A 137 -26.41 2.45 9.48
C ARG A 137 -26.92 2.25 8.06
N ILE A 138 -27.79 1.26 7.95
CA ILE A 138 -28.50 0.94 6.72
C ILE A 138 -30.00 0.87 6.98
N GLY A 139 -30.79 1.38 6.05
CA GLY A 139 -32.22 1.17 5.98
C GLY A 139 -32.50 -0.05 5.11
N ILE A 140 -33.17 -1.06 5.66
CA ILE A 140 -33.53 -2.28 4.95
C ILE A 140 -35.04 -2.48 4.92
N GLU A 141 -35.53 -3.02 3.81
CA GLU A 141 -36.92 -3.41 3.60
C GLU A 141 -37.00 -4.94 3.51
N VAL A 142 -37.82 -5.53 4.38
CA VAL A 142 -38.12 -6.98 4.41
C VAL A 142 -39.63 -7.13 4.45
N ASP A 143 -40.22 -7.82 3.48
CA ASP A 143 -41.66 -8.10 3.39
C ASP A 143 -42.55 -6.85 3.56
N GLY A 144 -42.13 -5.71 2.99
CA GLY A 144 -42.82 -4.41 3.07
C GLY A 144 -42.59 -3.62 4.38
N ASN A 145 -41.85 -4.17 5.35
CA ASN A 145 -41.48 -3.46 6.57
C ASN A 145 -40.10 -2.81 6.44
N ARG A 146 -40.04 -1.48 6.62
CA ARG A 146 -38.79 -0.68 6.53
C ARG A 146 -38.27 -0.34 7.92
N GLN A 147 -37.01 -0.69 8.18
CA GLN A 147 -36.34 -0.35 9.43
C GLN A 147 -34.87 -0.03 9.22
N PHE A 148 -34.33 0.83 10.08
CA PHE A 148 -32.89 1.11 10.15
C PHE A 148 -32.20 0.17 11.13
N ILE A 149 -31.09 -0.43 10.72
CA ILE A 149 -30.21 -1.27 11.54
C ILE A 149 -28.77 -0.78 11.42
N ASN A 150 -27.90 -1.25 12.31
CA ASN A 150 -26.46 -0.96 12.18
C ASN A 150 -25.89 -1.81 11.03
N GLU A 151 -24.94 -1.27 10.26
CA GLU A 151 -24.38 -1.98 9.09
C GLU A 151 -23.79 -3.35 9.48
N SER A 152 -23.13 -3.42 10.64
CA SER A 152 -22.55 -4.66 11.20
C SER A 152 -23.57 -5.76 11.52
N GLN A 153 -24.87 -5.46 11.52
CA GLN A 153 -25.94 -6.43 11.74
C GLN A 153 -26.41 -7.09 10.43
N ALA A 154 -25.83 -6.71 9.29
CA ALA A 154 -26.16 -7.25 7.99
C ALA A 154 -24.91 -7.76 7.25
N GLU A 155 -25.14 -8.75 6.40
CA GLU A 155 -24.15 -9.31 5.49
C GLU A 155 -24.62 -9.10 4.04
N LEU A 156 -23.77 -8.53 3.20
CA LEU A 156 -24.04 -8.35 1.78
C LEU A 156 -24.07 -9.70 1.06
N ILE A 157 -25.15 -9.99 0.32
CA ILE A 157 -25.24 -11.22 -0.49
C ILE A 157 -24.64 -10.97 -1.87
N GLY A 158 -23.81 -11.91 -2.35
CA GLY A 158 -23.26 -11.89 -3.71
C GLY A 158 -22.19 -10.82 -3.94
N TRP A 159 -21.51 -10.39 -2.87
CA TRP A 159 -20.42 -9.42 -2.95
C TRP A 159 -19.25 -9.96 -3.79
N GLU A 160 -19.10 -11.27 -3.92
CA GLU A 160 -18.05 -11.94 -4.69
C GLU A 160 -18.09 -11.52 -6.17
N ALA A 161 -19.27 -11.26 -6.72
CA ALA A 161 -19.43 -10.79 -8.10
C ALA A 161 -18.87 -9.37 -8.32
N ARG A 162 -18.63 -8.60 -7.25
CA ARG A 162 -18.07 -7.25 -7.29
C ARG A 162 -16.55 -7.23 -7.21
N LEU A 163 -15.91 -8.38 -6.98
CA LEU A 163 -14.47 -8.46 -6.91
C LEU A 163 -13.86 -7.94 -8.22
N GLN A 164 -12.93 -6.99 -8.09
CA GLN A 164 -12.17 -6.50 -9.23
C GLN A 164 -11.26 -7.63 -9.73
N THR A 165 -11.40 -7.97 -11.00
CA THR A 165 -10.62 -9.02 -11.66
C THR A 165 -9.97 -8.50 -12.94
N GLY A 166 -9.23 -9.38 -13.65
CA GLY A 166 -8.70 -9.09 -14.97
C GLY A 166 -7.76 -7.87 -15.03
N LYS A 167 -8.03 -6.97 -15.98
CA LYS A 167 -7.18 -5.80 -16.27
C LYS A 167 -7.12 -4.82 -15.11
N GLU A 168 -8.24 -4.55 -14.45
CA GLU A 168 -8.30 -3.58 -13.36
C GLU A 168 -7.49 -4.03 -12.15
N ARG A 169 -7.65 -5.29 -11.75
CA ARG A 169 -6.86 -5.91 -10.70
C ARG A 169 -5.35 -5.80 -10.99
N LYS A 170 -4.94 -6.13 -12.22
CA LYS A 170 -3.53 -6.03 -12.63
C LYS A 170 -3.02 -4.59 -12.57
N ARG A 171 -3.86 -3.62 -12.94
CA ARG A 171 -3.56 -2.19 -12.86
C ARG A 171 -3.36 -1.73 -11.42
N GLN A 172 -4.26 -2.06 -10.50
CA GLN A 172 -4.17 -1.67 -9.09
C GLN A 172 -2.90 -2.22 -8.42
N ILE A 173 -2.60 -3.51 -8.64
CA ILE A 173 -1.38 -4.14 -8.10
C ILE A 173 -0.12 -3.50 -8.67
N ARG A 174 -0.11 -3.20 -9.99
CA ARG A 174 1.01 -2.48 -10.62
C ARG A 174 1.17 -1.09 -10.03
N ASN A 175 0.09 -0.33 -9.89
CA ASN A 175 0.12 1.02 -9.36
C ASN A 175 0.66 1.05 -7.93
N PHE A 176 0.24 0.09 -7.09
CA PHE A 176 0.82 -0.10 -5.75
C PHE A 176 2.33 -0.30 -5.84
N ALA A 177 2.80 -1.26 -6.66
CA ALA A 177 4.22 -1.56 -6.76
C ALA A 177 5.06 -0.37 -7.25
N VAL A 178 4.58 0.35 -8.27
CA VAL A 178 5.25 1.55 -8.79
C VAL A 178 5.29 2.66 -7.75
N ASN A 179 4.16 2.92 -7.06
CA ASN A 179 4.09 4.00 -6.07
C ASN A 179 4.92 3.69 -4.81
N SER A 180 5.19 2.42 -4.52
CA SER A 180 6.08 2.00 -3.44
C SER A 180 7.57 2.14 -3.78
N MET A 181 7.94 2.31 -5.05
CA MET A 181 9.33 2.62 -5.43
C MET A 181 9.67 4.07 -5.03
N PRO A 182 10.94 4.35 -4.67
CA PRO A 182 11.45 5.71 -4.55
C PRO A 182 11.14 6.52 -5.80
N SER A 183 10.75 7.79 -5.62
CA SER A 183 10.21 8.63 -6.70
C SER A 183 11.14 8.72 -7.91
N HIS A 184 12.45 8.87 -7.67
CA HIS A 184 13.49 8.97 -8.70
C HIS A 184 13.68 7.65 -9.50
N TYR A 185 13.19 6.51 -9.02
CA TYR A 185 13.17 5.24 -9.75
C TYR A 185 11.83 4.95 -10.45
N ARG A 186 10.75 5.69 -10.18
CA ARG A 186 9.42 5.38 -10.75
C ARG A 186 9.38 5.49 -12.28
N ARG A 187 10.19 6.39 -12.86
CA ARG A 187 10.37 6.55 -14.31
C ARG A 187 10.74 5.26 -15.04
N TYR A 188 11.35 4.31 -14.36
CA TYR A 188 11.69 3.02 -14.96
C TYR A 188 10.51 2.04 -15.05
N PHE A 189 9.43 2.25 -14.30
CA PHE A 189 8.29 1.32 -14.19
C PHE A 189 6.96 1.93 -14.64
N CYS A 190 6.91 3.25 -14.87
CA CYS A 190 5.74 4.00 -15.28
C CYS A 190 5.98 4.72 -16.62
N LYS A 191 5.10 4.50 -17.61
CA LYS A 191 5.21 5.15 -18.92
C LYS A 191 5.06 6.68 -18.81
N ASN A 192 4.18 7.17 -17.94
CA ASN A 192 3.96 8.61 -17.78
C ASN A 192 5.18 9.29 -17.16
N ASP A 193 5.74 8.70 -16.10
CA ASP A 193 6.93 9.24 -15.43
C ASP A 193 8.16 9.13 -16.35
N TRP A 194 8.23 8.09 -17.20
CA TRP A 194 9.24 8.00 -18.26
C TRP A 194 9.09 9.13 -19.29
N LEU A 195 7.87 9.37 -19.80
CA LEU A 195 7.61 10.45 -20.75
C LEU A 195 8.05 11.78 -20.15
N GLN A 196 7.66 12.07 -18.89
CA GLN A 196 8.08 13.27 -18.18
C GLN A 196 9.60 13.40 -18.06
N SER A 197 10.31 12.30 -17.73
CA SER A 197 11.77 12.30 -17.60
C SER A 197 12.46 12.57 -18.95
N MET A 198 11.94 12.03 -20.06
CA MET A 198 12.44 12.36 -21.40
C MET A 198 12.30 13.84 -21.74
N TRP A 199 11.15 14.45 -21.40
CA TRP A 199 10.94 15.89 -21.63
C TRP A 199 11.93 16.76 -20.84
N LEU A 200 12.46 16.26 -19.73
CA LEU A 200 13.46 16.93 -18.89
C LEU A 200 14.92 16.63 -19.31
N GLY A 201 15.14 15.83 -20.35
CA GLY A 201 16.48 15.46 -20.81
C GLY A 201 17.22 14.46 -19.90
N GLU A 202 16.49 13.77 -19.02
CA GLU A 202 17.05 12.77 -18.12
C GLU A 202 17.19 11.42 -18.83
N GLU A 203 18.41 11.09 -19.27
CA GLU A 203 18.80 9.72 -19.66
C GLU A 203 19.28 8.91 -18.44
N PRO A 204 19.05 7.58 -18.37
CA PRO A 204 18.43 6.74 -19.39
C PRO A 204 16.93 6.46 -19.20
N GLY A 205 16.22 6.26 -20.32
CA GLY A 205 14.80 5.86 -20.36
C GLY A 205 14.52 4.38 -20.03
N TRP A 206 13.22 4.03 -19.90
CA TRP A 206 12.65 2.70 -19.56
C TRP A 206 13.26 1.45 -20.20
N LYS A 207 13.97 1.58 -21.34
CA LYS A 207 14.66 0.47 -22.02
C LYS A 207 16.04 0.14 -21.43
N ALA A 208 16.59 0.95 -20.54
CA ALA A 208 17.88 0.63 -19.91
C ALA A 208 17.79 -0.48 -18.85
N LEU A 209 16.63 -0.64 -18.21
CA LEU A 209 16.38 -1.71 -17.22
C LEU A 209 15.75 -2.96 -17.81
N VAL A 210 15.35 -2.96 -19.07
CA VAL A 210 14.86 -4.16 -19.74
C VAL A 210 15.79 -4.32 -20.92
N GLY A 211 16.90 -5.04 -20.72
CA GLY A 211 17.84 -5.35 -21.79
C GLY A 211 17.03 -5.72 -23.03
N GLY A 212 17.32 -5.04 -24.14
CA GLY A 212 16.53 -5.17 -25.35
C GLY A 212 16.40 -6.62 -25.74
N GLU A 213 15.19 -7.17 -25.59
CA GLU A 213 14.76 -8.32 -26.34
C GLU A 213 13.65 -7.84 -27.28
N GLN A 214 13.91 -8.10 -28.56
CA GLN A 214 13.02 -7.89 -29.70
C GLN A 214 11.76 -8.74 -29.57
#